data_AF-A0AA95KYN8-F1
#
_entry.id   AF-A0AA95KYN8-F1
#
_cell.length_a   1.000
_cell.length_b   1.000
_cell.length_c   1.000
_cell.angle_alpha   90.00
_cell.angle_beta   90.00
_cell.angle_gamma   90.00
#
_symmetry.space_group_name_H-M   'P 1'
#
loop_
_entity.id
_entity.type
_entity.pdbx_description
1 polymer ?
#
loop_
_entity_poly.entity_id
_entity_poly.type
_entity_poly.pdbx_seq_one_letter_code
_entity_poly.pdbx_strand_id
1 'polypeptide(L)'
;MQYKLTEQMEKALEIAEKERKGSLSPCILPGHLLLGCLNDGSFPVWEAKQKSLIDPSFVRESLIPHEETMSYEFCQPFNLPVCLSTKLVLKQAVNYMKNYNQIFLNEGHVLKALIKTGQTKGLLTRDQENALLNIATISRDMILSLKRYNSTGGEYKYIRMLSNQDGEKLIRFIQEEFGSRWTDSIQQSIVQQKSSICVALDQDGEEIVGFAAFDIQKPGFFGPMGVVKNRRSKGIGESLLHFCLKEMSKMGYKEIIIDQAGPIEFYEKTCNAKVIPSIDLDCY
;
A
#
# COMPACT_ATOMS: atom_id res chain seq x y z
N MET A 1 4.29 -4.46 -19.44
CA MET A 1 3.73 -3.27 -18.77
C MET A 1 4.49 -3.10 -17.47
N GLN A 2 5.43 -2.16 -17.43
CA GLN A 2 6.42 -2.02 -16.36
C GLN A 2 5.73 -1.45 -15.11
N TYR A 3 5.60 -2.25 -14.07
CA TYR A 3 5.21 -1.81 -12.73
C TYR A 3 6.47 -1.68 -11.87
N LYS A 4 6.40 -0.91 -10.80
CA LYS A 4 7.49 -0.78 -9.82
C LYS A 4 7.23 -1.70 -8.64
N LEU A 5 8.25 -1.97 -7.85
CA LEU A 5 8.17 -2.73 -6.60
C LEU A 5 8.31 -1.74 -5.42
N THR A 6 7.65 -2.01 -4.30
CA THR A 6 8.04 -1.40 -3.02
C THR A 6 9.40 -1.94 -2.59
N GLU A 7 10.17 -1.24 -1.76
CA GLU A 7 11.47 -1.79 -1.30
C GLU A 7 11.25 -3.03 -0.45
N GLN A 8 10.16 -3.05 0.33
CA GLN A 8 9.70 -4.23 1.08
C GLN A 8 9.44 -5.43 0.15
N MET A 9 8.81 -5.21 -1.02
CA MET A 9 8.61 -6.26 -2.01
C MET A 9 9.90 -6.68 -2.71
N GLU A 10 10.81 -5.76 -3.05
CA GLU A 10 12.13 -6.10 -3.58
C GLU A 10 12.88 -7.03 -2.63
N LYS A 11 12.92 -6.67 -1.35
CA LYS A 11 13.52 -7.50 -0.29
C LYS A 11 12.82 -8.85 -0.16
N ALA A 12 11.49 -8.91 -0.22
CA ALA A 12 10.75 -10.16 -0.18
C ALA A 12 11.12 -11.09 -1.35
N LEU A 13 11.31 -10.55 -2.57
CA LEU A 13 11.73 -11.32 -3.73
C LEU A 13 13.16 -11.85 -3.58
N GLU A 14 14.09 -11.02 -3.09
CA GLU A 14 15.45 -11.47 -2.78
C GLU A 14 15.48 -12.61 -1.76
N ILE A 15 14.64 -12.51 -0.72
CA ILE A 15 14.50 -13.57 0.27
C ILE A 15 13.93 -14.83 -0.39
N ALA A 16 12.89 -14.73 -1.22
CA ALA A 16 12.35 -15.87 -1.94
C ALA A 16 13.39 -16.57 -2.83
N GLU A 17 14.29 -15.82 -3.47
CA GLU A 17 15.41 -16.40 -4.22
C GLU A 17 16.43 -17.11 -3.33
N LYS A 18 16.73 -16.54 -2.15
CA LYS A 18 17.63 -17.16 -1.15
C LYS A 18 17.02 -18.45 -0.60
N GLU A 19 15.73 -18.43 -0.27
CA GLU A 19 14.98 -19.60 0.19
C GLU A 19 14.98 -20.70 -0.88
N ARG A 20 14.75 -20.34 -2.16
CA ARG A 20 14.91 -21.29 -3.26
C ARG A 20 16.34 -21.83 -3.32
N LYS A 21 17.36 -20.98 -3.17
CA LYS A 21 18.78 -21.38 -3.17
C LYS A 21 19.13 -22.38 -2.07
N GLY A 22 18.43 -22.33 -0.95
CA GLY A 22 18.55 -23.31 0.12
C GLY A 22 17.74 -24.60 -0.07
N SER A 23 16.93 -24.73 -1.13
CA SER A 23 16.05 -25.89 -1.34
C SER A 23 16.46 -26.75 -2.53
N LEU A 24 15.88 -27.96 -2.60
CA LEU A 24 16.08 -28.91 -3.70
C LEU A 24 15.26 -28.56 -4.96
N SER A 25 14.43 -27.51 -4.92
CA SER A 25 13.58 -27.13 -6.06
C SER A 25 14.39 -26.44 -7.16
N PRO A 26 14.22 -26.80 -8.45
CA PRO A 26 14.90 -26.13 -9.56
C PRO A 26 14.38 -24.71 -9.84
N CYS A 27 13.23 -24.35 -9.28
CA CYS A 27 12.56 -23.07 -9.53
C CYS A 27 11.90 -22.50 -8.26
N ILE A 28 11.55 -21.22 -8.29
CA ILE A 28 10.82 -20.55 -7.20
C ILE A 28 9.37 -21.06 -7.18
N LEU A 29 8.97 -21.53 -6.00
CA LEU A 29 7.66 -22.10 -5.71
C LEU A 29 6.83 -21.06 -4.94
N PRO A 30 5.49 -21.19 -4.90
CA PRO A 30 4.66 -20.28 -4.12
C PRO A 30 5.07 -20.21 -2.66
N GLY A 31 5.53 -21.31 -2.06
CA GLY A 31 6.04 -21.32 -0.70
C GLY A 31 7.34 -20.55 -0.49
N HIS A 32 8.26 -20.53 -1.47
CA HIS A 32 9.44 -19.66 -1.43
C HIS A 32 9.03 -18.18 -1.46
N LEU A 33 8.05 -17.84 -2.31
CA LEU A 33 7.49 -16.49 -2.38
C LEU A 33 6.77 -16.09 -1.08
N LEU A 34 6.00 -17.00 -0.48
CA LEU A 34 5.37 -16.82 0.82
C LEU A 34 6.41 -16.53 1.91
N LEU A 35 7.49 -17.33 1.99
CA LEU A 35 8.59 -17.11 2.94
C LEU A 35 9.27 -15.76 2.74
N GLY A 36 9.43 -15.34 1.49
CA GLY A 36 9.89 -14.01 1.13
C GLY A 36 8.99 -12.91 1.71
N CYS A 37 7.69 -12.98 1.43
CA CYS A 37 6.72 -12.01 1.93
C CYS A 37 6.65 -11.99 3.47
N LEU A 38 6.67 -13.15 4.14
CA LEU A 38 6.62 -13.25 5.61
C LEU A 38 7.84 -12.62 6.33
N ASN A 39 8.89 -12.25 5.59
CA ASN A 39 10.12 -11.66 6.10
C ASN A 39 10.53 -10.38 5.33
N ASP A 40 9.57 -9.75 4.66
CA ASP A 40 9.74 -8.46 3.97
C ASP A 40 10.24 -7.35 4.93
N GLY A 41 9.84 -7.42 6.20
CA GLY A 41 10.18 -6.46 7.25
C GLY A 41 9.15 -5.36 7.44
N SER A 42 7.98 -5.43 6.80
CA SER A 42 6.90 -4.49 7.08
C SER A 42 6.20 -4.84 8.40
N PHE A 43 5.72 -3.81 9.10
CA PHE A 43 4.99 -4.00 10.35
C PHE A 43 3.69 -4.82 10.19
N PRO A 44 2.83 -4.59 9.18
CA PRO A 44 1.59 -5.36 9.02
C PRO A 44 1.83 -6.85 8.83
N VAL A 45 2.84 -7.24 8.06
CA VAL A 45 3.18 -8.66 7.86
C VAL A 45 3.78 -9.26 9.13
N TRP A 46 4.67 -8.53 9.82
CA TRP A 46 5.22 -8.96 11.10
C TRP A 46 4.11 -9.21 12.12
N GLU A 47 3.17 -8.28 12.26
CA GLU A 47 2.04 -8.38 13.17
C GLU A 47 1.16 -9.59 12.83
N ALA A 48 0.79 -9.76 11.56
CA ALA A 48 -0.01 -10.89 11.11
C ALA A 48 0.67 -12.22 11.45
N LYS A 49 1.98 -12.33 11.22
CA LYS A 49 2.77 -13.53 11.55
C LYS A 49 2.77 -13.82 13.06
N GLN A 50 2.92 -12.79 13.90
CA GLN A 50 2.90 -12.97 15.36
C GLN A 50 1.53 -13.44 15.85
N LYS A 51 0.45 -12.80 15.41
CA LYS A 51 -0.91 -13.13 15.88
C LYS A 51 -1.41 -14.48 15.39
N SER A 52 -0.97 -14.92 14.22
CA SER A 52 -1.39 -16.20 13.63
C SER A 52 -0.44 -17.37 13.91
N LEU A 53 0.66 -17.11 14.61
CA LEU A 53 1.67 -18.12 14.97
C LEU A 53 2.17 -18.90 13.75
N ILE A 54 2.35 -18.23 12.60
CA ILE A 54 2.92 -18.86 11.40
C ILE A 54 4.38 -19.18 11.69
N ASP A 55 4.75 -20.45 11.59
CA ASP A 55 6.13 -20.92 11.66
C ASP A 55 6.73 -21.07 10.25
N PRO A 56 7.71 -20.23 9.86
CA PRO A 56 8.40 -20.36 8.58
C PRO A 56 9.13 -21.71 8.42
N SER A 57 9.50 -22.40 9.49
CA SER A 57 10.19 -23.69 9.42
C SER A 57 9.29 -24.78 8.85
N PHE A 58 8.05 -24.86 9.37
CA PHE A 58 7.02 -25.74 8.81
C PHE A 58 6.77 -25.50 7.32
N VAL A 59 6.71 -24.23 6.90
CA VAL A 59 6.53 -23.88 5.48
C VAL A 59 7.69 -24.44 4.66
N ARG A 60 8.95 -24.28 5.11
CA ARG A 60 10.14 -24.81 4.42
C ARG A 60 10.12 -26.34 4.32
N GLU A 61 9.80 -27.02 5.41
CA GLU A 61 9.72 -28.50 5.45
C GLU A 61 8.63 -29.05 4.53
N SER A 62 7.58 -28.27 4.30
CA SER A 62 6.48 -28.62 3.40
C SER A 62 6.80 -28.37 1.91
N LEU A 63 7.94 -27.74 1.57
CA LEU A 63 8.35 -27.50 0.19
C LEU A 63 9.00 -28.73 -0.42
N ILE A 64 8.18 -29.73 -0.72
CA ILE A 64 8.63 -30.93 -1.42
C ILE A 64 8.57 -30.67 -2.93
N PRO A 65 9.65 -30.95 -3.69
CA PRO A 65 9.61 -30.93 -5.14
C PRO A 65 8.57 -31.95 -5.65
N HIS A 66 7.48 -31.46 -6.23
CA HIS A 66 6.44 -32.27 -6.89
C HIS A 66 6.44 -32.05 -8.41
N GLU A 67 5.59 -32.74 -9.16
CA GLU A 67 5.47 -32.64 -10.63
C GLU A 67 5.36 -31.20 -11.16
N GLU A 68 4.84 -30.24 -10.37
CA GLU A 68 4.84 -28.80 -10.71
C GLU A 68 6.24 -28.20 -10.96
N THR A 69 7.30 -28.88 -10.50
CA THR A 69 8.70 -28.50 -10.75
C THR A 69 9.22 -28.92 -12.13
N MET A 70 8.43 -29.65 -12.92
CA MET A 70 8.84 -30.12 -14.26
C MET A 70 8.76 -29.06 -15.36
N SER A 71 8.00 -27.97 -15.15
CA SER A 71 7.88 -26.85 -16.09
C SER A 71 8.10 -25.52 -15.38
N TYR A 72 9.22 -24.86 -15.68
CA TYR A 72 9.59 -23.56 -15.14
C TYR A 72 10.18 -22.65 -16.21
N GLU A 73 10.05 -21.35 -16.00
CA GLU A 73 10.51 -20.32 -16.93
C GLU A 73 11.05 -19.10 -16.19
N PHE A 74 11.85 -18.29 -16.85
CA PHE A 74 12.25 -17.00 -16.31
C PHE A 74 11.06 -16.04 -16.33
N CYS A 75 10.77 -15.44 -15.18
CA CYS A 75 9.71 -14.45 -15.04
C CYS A 75 10.22 -13.29 -14.19
N GLN A 76 10.32 -12.12 -14.82
CA GLN A 76 10.61 -10.88 -14.10
C GLN A 76 9.54 -10.65 -13.02
N PRO A 77 9.92 -10.14 -11.82
CA PRO A 77 11.21 -9.55 -11.48
C PRO A 77 12.29 -10.51 -10.95
N PHE A 78 12.07 -11.83 -10.98
CA PHE A 78 13.06 -12.79 -10.50
C PHE A 78 14.21 -13.00 -11.48
N ASN A 79 15.40 -13.22 -10.92
CA ASN A 79 16.62 -13.67 -11.61
C ASN A 79 16.72 -15.20 -11.67
N LEU A 80 15.86 -15.92 -10.96
CA LEU A 80 15.75 -17.38 -11.01
C LEU A 80 14.44 -17.79 -11.73
N PRO A 81 14.40 -18.98 -12.33
CA PRO A 81 13.16 -19.49 -12.93
C PRO A 81 12.08 -19.69 -11.87
N VAL A 82 10.83 -19.50 -12.26
CA VAL A 82 9.64 -19.70 -11.44
C VAL A 82 8.80 -20.84 -12.00
N CYS A 83 8.10 -21.58 -11.15
CA CYS A 83 7.08 -22.54 -11.63
C CYS A 83 5.83 -21.80 -12.15
N LEU A 84 4.97 -22.53 -12.86
CA LEU A 84 3.72 -21.98 -13.40
C LEU A 84 2.82 -21.38 -12.32
N SER A 85 2.75 -22.02 -11.15
CA SER A 85 1.97 -21.56 -10.00
C SER A 85 2.46 -20.22 -9.44
N THR A 86 3.78 -20.04 -9.30
CA THR A 86 4.36 -18.73 -8.91
C THR A 86 4.08 -17.66 -9.96
N LYS A 87 4.17 -17.99 -11.25
CA LYS A 87 3.82 -17.05 -12.33
C LYS A 87 2.35 -16.63 -12.29
N LEU A 88 1.44 -17.56 -11.99
CA LEU A 88 0.02 -17.29 -11.79
C LEU A 88 -0.20 -16.30 -10.63
N VAL A 89 0.47 -16.53 -9.50
CA VAL A 89 0.41 -15.65 -8.33
C VAL A 89 0.87 -14.24 -8.68
N LEU A 90 2.02 -14.08 -9.33
CA LEU A 90 2.54 -12.76 -9.74
C LEU A 90 1.57 -12.03 -10.67
N LYS A 91 1.01 -12.75 -11.66
CA LYS A 91 0.02 -12.18 -12.58
C LYS A 91 -1.21 -11.69 -11.81
N GLN A 92 -1.70 -12.47 -10.86
CA GLN A 92 -2.87 -12.10 -10.06
C GLN A 92 -2.57 -10.93 -9.11
N ALA A 93 -1.39 -10.88 -8.51
CA ALA A 93 -0.96 -9.77 -7.66
C ALA A 93 -0.88 -8.45 -8.45
N VAL A 94 -0.37 -8.49 -9.69
CA VAL A 94 -0.36 -7.33 -10.59
C VAL A 94 -1.79 -6.90 -10.98
N ASN A 95 -2.72 -7.84 -11.11
CA ASN A 95 -4.14 -7.49 -11.33
C ASN A 95 -4.73 -6.77 -10.12
N TYR A 96 -4.48 -7.23 -8.90
CA TYR A 96 -4.91 -6.52 -7.69
C TYR A 96 -4.34 -5.11 -7.61
N MET A 97 -3.04 -4.95 -7.84
CA MET A 97 -2.38 -3.65 -7.89
C MET A 97 -3.07 -2.69 -8.87
N LYS A 98 -3.37 -3.17 -10.09
CA LYS A 98 -4.07 -2.36 -11.10
C LYS A 98 -5.50 -2.01 -10.68
N ASN A 99 -6.23 -2.95 -10.09
CA ASN A 99 -7.60 -2.74 -9.62
C ASN A 99 -7.66 -1.74 -8.46
N TYR A 100 -6.61 -1.67 -7.64
CA TYR A 100 -6.46 -0.63 -6.62
C TYR A 100 -5.94 0.69 -7.16
N ASN A 101 -5.84 0.81 -8.49
CA ASN A 101 -5.24 1.93 -9.18
C ASN A 101 -3.87 2.27 -8.59
N GLN A 102 -3.03 1.29 -8.29
CA GLN A 102 -1.65 1.46 -7.81
C GLN A 102 -0.64 1.19 -8.94
N ILE A 103 0.56 1.74 -8.80
CA ILE A 103 1.68 1.54 -9.76
C ILE A 103 2.85 0.76 -9.15
N PHE A 104 2.78 0.47 -7.85
CA PHE A 104 3.75 -0.32 -7.09
C PHE A 104 3.12 -1.64 -6.66
N LEU A 105 3.79 -2.75 -6.98
CA LEU A 105 3.47 -4.05 -6.44
C LEU A 105 4.09 -4.15 -5.05
N ASN A 106 3.25 -4.36 -4.03
CA ASN A 106 3.64 -4.62 -2.65
C ASN A 106 3.36 -6.08 -2.26
N GLU A 107 3.90 -6.47 -1.12
CA GLU A 107 3.73 -7.76 -0.46
C GLU A 107 2.26 -8.09 -0.15
N GLY A 108 1.43 -7.10 0.20
CA GLY A 108 0.01 -7.30 0.45
C GLY A 108 -0.72 -7.84 -0.77
N HIS A 109 -0.41 -7.37 -1.97
CA HIS A 109 -0.96 -7.91 -3.22
C HIS A 109 -0.53 -9.36 -3.46
N VAL A 110 0.73 -9.68 -3.16
CA VAL A 110 1.31 -11.01 -3.39
C VAL A 110 0.76 -12.01 -2.38
N LEU A 111 0.72 -11.67 -1.09
CA LEU A 111 0.10 -12.48 -0.04
C LEU A 111 -1.37 -12.76 -0.36
N LYS A 112 -2.12 -11.72 -0.77
CA LYS A 112 -3.51 -11.90 -1.20
C LYS A 112 -3.62 -12.83 -2.40
N ALA A 113 -2.73 -12.70 -3.39
CA ALA A 113 -2.72 -13.56 -4.56
C ALA A 113 -2.39 -15.01 -4.21
N LEU A 114 -1.38 -15.27 -3.38
CA LEU A 114 -1.02 -16.59 -2.88
C LEU A 114 -2.24 -17.30 -2.27
N ILE A 115 -2.94 -16.62 -1.37
CA ILE A 115 -4.11 -17.16 -0.67
C ILE A 115 -5.29 -17.36 -1.63
N LYS A 116 -5.65 -16.33 -2.42
CA LYS A 116 -6.83 -16.37 -3.29
C LYS A 116 -6.67 -17.29 -4.51
N THR A 117 -5.45 -17.66 -4.87
CA THR A 117 -5.18 -18.67 -5.91
C THR A 117 -4.99 -20.09 -5.33
N GLY A 118 -5.15 -20.26 -4.01
CA GLY A 118 -5.04 -21.56 -3.32
C GLY A 118 -3.61 -22.08 -3.16
N GLN A 119 -2.61 -21.23 -3.41
CA GLN A 119 -1.19 -21.62 -3.45
C GLN A 119 -0.53 -21.69 -2.07
N THR A 120 -1.33 -21.46 -1.02
CA THR A 120 -0.98 -21.64 0.40
C THR A 120 -1.50 -22.95 0.97
N LYS A 121 -2.24 -23.75 0.20
CA LYS A 121 -2.81 -25.03 0.66
C LYS A 121 -1.70 -25.98 1.10
N GLY A 122 -1.81 -26.49 2.33
CA GLY A 122 -0.79 -27.36 2.94
C GLY A 122 0.41 -26.61 3.52
N LEU A 123 0.53 -25.30 3.27
CA LEU A 123 1.55 -24.44 3.87
C LEU A 123 1.01 -23.64 5.05
N LEU A 124 -0.26 -23.22 4.98
CA LEU A 124 -0.93 -22.43 6.00
C LEU A 124 -2.28 -23.06 6.38
N THR A 125 -2.71 -22.83 7.62
CA THR A 125 -4.09 -23.09 8.05
C THR A 125 -5.03 -21.99 7.58
N ARG A 126 -6.34 -22.25 7.60
CA ARG A 126 -7.36 -21.24 7.23
C ARG A 126 -7.31 -20.01 8.14
N ASP A 127 -7.03 -20.19 9.42
CA ASP A 127 -6.94 -19.08 10.38
C ASP A 127 -5.71 -18.22 10.13
N GLN A 128 -4.59 -18.84 9.74
CA GLN A 128 -3.39 -18.13 9.31
C GLN A 128 -3.62 -17.32 8.01
N GLU A 129 -4.28 -17.92 7.03
CA GLU A 129 -4.69 -17.21 5.81
C GLU A 129 -5.60 -16.01 6.12
N ASN A 130 -6.59 -16.20 7.00
CA ASN A 130 -7.49 -15.13 7.41
C ASN A 130 -6.75 -14.00 8.12
N ALA A 131 -5.83 -14.32 9.03
CA ALA A 131 -5.02 -13.31 9.71
C ALA A 131 -4.17 -12.49 8.73
N LEU A 132 -3.48 -13.14 7.79
CA LEU A 132 -2.73 -12.44 6.74
C LEU A 132 -3.65 -11.53 5.91
N LEU A 133 -4.80 -12.04 5.46
CA LEU A 133 -5.75 -11.26 4.68
C LEU A 133 -6.27 -10.03 5.43
N ASN A 134 -6.58 -10.17 6.73
CA ASN A 134 -7.21 -9.10 7.52
C ASN A 134 -6.22 -8.12 8.13
N ILE A 135 -4.92 -8.46 8.21
CA ILE A 135 -3.92 -7.62 8.89
C ILE A 135 -2.91 -7.06 7.89
N ALA A 136 -2.43 -7.88 6.95
CA ALA A 136 -1.32 -7.56 6.06
C ALA A 136 -1.75 -7.18 4.63
N THR A 137 -2.99 -7.47 4.22
CA THR A 137 -3.47 -7.19 2.84
C THR A 137 -4.50 -6.06 2.73
N ILE A 138 -4.72 -5.33 3.82
CA ILE A 138 -5.65 -4.20 3.89
C ILE A 138 -4.90 -2.88 4.13
N SER A 139 -5.57 -1.77 3.84
CA SER A 139 -5.13 -0.46 4.30
C SER A 139 -5.14 -0.38 5.83
N ARG A 140 -4.24 0.42 6.39
CA ARG A 140 -4.07 0.54 7.84
C ARG A 140 -4.03 2.00 8.25
N ASP A 141 -4.58 2.29 9.41
CA ASP A 141 -4.41 3.61 10.00
C ASP A 141 -2.98 3.75 10.50
N MET A 142 -2.42 4.94 10.35
CA MET A 142 -1.07 5.25 10.82
C MET A 142 -1.10 6.48 11.71
N ILE A 143 -0.25 6.51 12.74
CA ILE A 143 -0.12 7.62 13.68
C ILE A 143 1.14 8.43 13.37
N LEU A 144 1.03 9.75 13.46
CA LEU A 144 2.12 10.68 13.22
C LEU A 144 2.12 11.81 14.26
N SER A 145 3.27 12.02 14.91
CA SER A 145 3.50 13.16 15.79
C SER A 145 3.92 14.41 14.99
N LEU A 146 3.26 15.54 15.27
CA LEU A 146 3.55 16.84 14.67
C LEU A 146 4.32 17.80 15.60
N LYS A 147 4.66 17.38 16.84
CA LYS A 147 5.26 18.26 17.89
C LYS A 147 6.54 19.01 17.48
N ARG A 148 7.22 18.59 16.42
CA ARG A 148 8.43 19.22 15.85
C ARG A 148 8.45 19.16 14.33
N TYR A 149 7.28 19.15 13.70
CA TYR A 149 7.19 18.96 12.27
C TYR A 149 7.76 20.17 11.52
N ASN A 150 8.94 19.99 10.91
CA ASN A 150 9.70 21.06 10.26
C ASN A 150 10.17 20.68 8.85
N SER A 151 9.49 19.72 8.19
CA SER A 151 9.83 19.33 6.83
C SER A 151 9.77 20.54 5.88
N THR A 152 10.76 20.62 4.98
CA THR A 152 10.83 21.64 3.92
C THR A 152 9.77 21.43 2.83
N GLY A 153 8.99 20.34 2.90
CA GLY A 153 7.98 19.98 1.92
C GLY A 153 8.56 19.30 0.69
N GLY A 154 7.69 18.73 -0.16
CA GLY A 154 8.11 18.15 -1.43
C GLY A 154 8.35 19.20 -2.51
N GLU A 155 9.02 18.82 -3.60
CA GLU A 155 9.49 19.73 -4.66
C GLU A 155 8.38 20.39 -5.51
N TYR A 156 7.16 19.84 -5.51
CA TYR A 156 6.06 20.34 -6.32
C TYR A 156 5.49 21.66 -5.77
N LYS A 157 5.53 22.72 -6.59
CA LYS A 157 5.26 24.10 -6.15
C LYS A 157 3.81 24.54 -6.30
N TYR A 158 3.03 23.90 -7.17
CA TYR A 158 1.69 24.34 -7.56
C TYR A 158 0.62 23.73 -6.64
N ILE A 159 0.76 23.95 -5.33
CA ILE A 159 -0.17 23.45 -4.32
C ILE A 159 -0.78 24.59 -3.54
N ARG A 160 -2.11 24.55 -3.38
CA ARG A 160 -2.86 25.51 -2.57
C ARG A 160 -4.10 24.88 -1.95
N MET A 161 -4.68 25.57 -0.97
CA MET A 161 -6.03 25.24 -0.49
C MET A 161 -7.05 25.36 -1.63
N LEU A 162 -8.06 24.50 -1.58
CA LEU A 162 -9.18 24.51 -2.52
C LEU A 162 -9.90 25.87 -2.45
N SER A 163 -10.20 26.45 -3.61
CA SER A 163 -11.03 27.64 -3.71
C SER A 163 -12.46 27.26 -4.07
N ASN A 164 -13.41 28.18 -3.84
CA ASN A 164 -14.82 27.94 -4.15
C ASN A 164 -15.08 27.64 -5.64
N GLN A 165 -14.19 28.05 -6.54
CA GLN A 165 -14.31 27.83 -7.98
C GLN A 165 -13.81 26.46 -8.43
N ASP A 166 -13.08 25.75 -7.57
CA ASP A 166 -12.47 24.46 -7.91
C ASP A 166 -13.38 23.27 -7.59
N GLY A 167 -14.48 23.48 -6.88
CA GLY A 167 -15.30 22.39 -6.32
C GLY A 167 -15.77 21.40 -7.38
N GLU A 168 -16.37 21.87 -8.46
CA GLU A 168 -16.82 21.02 -9.57
C GLU A 168 -15.66 20.32 -10.28
N LYS A 169 -14.54 21.03 -10.49
CA LYS A 169 -13.32 20.47 -11.09
C LYS A 169 -12.76 19.33 -10.24
N LEU A 170 -12.73 19.52 -8.91
CA LEU A 170 -12.23 18.50 -7.98
C LEU A 170 -13.13 17.26 -7.97
N ILE A 171 -14.45 17.44 -7.91
CA ILE A 171 -15.39 16.32 -7.92
C ILE A 171 -15.26 15.51 -9.22
N ARG A 172 -15.17 16.20 -10.36
CA ARG A 172 -14.93 15.55 -11.66
C ARG A 172 -13.61 14.78 -11.68
N PHE A 173 -12.52 15.40 -11.22
CA PHE A 173 -11.21 14.76 -11.10
C PHE A 173 -11.28 13.48 -10.25
N ILE A 174 -11.94 13.53 -9.09
CA ILE A 174 -12.07 12.37 -8.20
C ILE A 174 -12.85 11.24 -8.91
N GLN A 175 -13.94 11.56 -9.58
CA GLN A 175 -14.75 10.59 -10.30
C GLN A 175 -13.98 9.91 -11.44
N GLU A 176 -13.26 10.69 -12.24
CA GLU A 176 -12.50 10.20 -13.39
C GLU A 176 -11.32 9.30 -12.96
N GLU A 177 -10.57 9.68 -11.92
CA GLU A 177 -9.35 8.96 -11.50
C GLU A 177 -9.57 7.89 -10.41
N PHE A 178 -10.60 8.04 -9.57
CA PHE A 178 -10.81 7.23 -8.36
C PHE A 178 -12.24 6.71 -8.21
N GLY A 179 -13.14 7.01 -9.15
CA GLY A 179 -14.55 6.65 -9.07
C GLY A 179 -15.29 7.39 -7.97
N SER A 180 -16.35 6.79 -7.43
CA SER A 180 -17.22 7.43 -6.43
C SER A 180 -16.71 7.35 -4.99
N ARG A 181 -15.56 6.69 -4.74
CA ARG A 181 -15.10 6.32 -3.39
C ARG A 181 -15.05 7.49 -2.40
N TRP A 182 -14.71 8.67 -2.88
CA TRP A 182 -14.52 9.87 -2.05
C TRP A 182 -15.44 11.03 -2.43
N THR A 183 -16.30 10.85 -3.43
CA THR A 183 -17.09 11.94 -4.00
C THR A 183 -18.03 12.55 -2.96
N ASP A 184 -18.81 11.73 -2.27
CA ASP A 184 -19.85 12.21 -1.34
C ASP A 184 -19.25 12.98 -0.15
N SER A 185 -18.20 12.42 0.46
CA SER A 185 -17.56 13.03 1.64
C SER A 185 -16.81 14.32 1.30
N ILE A 186 -16.17 14.39 0.13
CA ILE A 186 -15.52 15.60 -0.35
C ILE A 186 -16.56 16.66 -0.73
N GLN A 187 -17.63 16.28 -1.43
CA GLN A 187 -18.71 17.21 -1.80
C GLN A 187 -19.37 17.80 -0.55
N GLN A 188 -19.64 16.99 0.47
CA GLN A 188 -20.17 17.47 1.74
C GLN A 188 -19.22 18.46 2.42
N SER A 189 -17.91 18.18 2.42
CA SER A 189 -16.90 19.07 2.99
C SER A 189 -16.81 20.41 2.27
N ILE A 190 -16.91 20.41 0.93
CA ILE A 190 -16.97 21.62 0.10
C ILE A 190 -18.20 22.47 0.46
N VAL A 191 -19.39 21.86 0.55
CA VAL A 191 -20.64 22.56 0.90
C VAL A 191 -20.55 23.20 2.29
N GLN A 192 -19.91 22.53 3.23
CA GLN A 192 -19.68 23.03 4.59
C GLN A 192 -18.59 24.12 4.66
N GLN A 193 -17.94 24.45 3.55
CA GLN A 193 -16.83 25.41 3.45
C GLN A 193 -15.70 25.10 4.44
N LYS A 194 -15.42 23.82 4.66
CA LYS A 194 -14.29 23.41 5.50
C LYS A 194 -12.98 23.71 4.77
N SER A 195 -12.09 24.49 5.40
CA SER A 195 -10.73 24.77 4.92
C SER A 195 -9.79 23.58 5.13
N SER A 196 -10.15 22.41 4.59
CA SER A 196 -9.43 21.16 4.87
C SER A 196 -9.08 20.33 3.64
N ILE A 197 -9.24 20.91 2.46
CA ILE A 197 -8.89 20.30 1.18
C ILE A 197 -7.85 21.17 0.48
N CYS A 198 -6.77 20.56 0.01
CA CYS A 198 -5.79 21.19 -0.87
C CYS A 198 -5.74 20.47 -2.23
N VAL A 199 -5.33 21.20 -3.25
CA VAL A 199 -5.20 20.72 -4.62
C VAL A 199 -3.79 21.01 -5.14
N ALA A 200 -3.29 20.07 -5.93
CA ALA A 200 -2.13 20.25 -6.78
C ALA A 200 -2.65 20.54 -8.20
N LEU A 201 -2.18 21.63 -8.79
CA LEU A 201 -2.50 22.03 -10.15
C LEU A 201 -1.33 21.73 -11.08
N ASP A 202 -1.59 21.60 -12.37
CA ASP A 202 -0.52 21.57 -13.37
C ASP A 202 0.27 22.90 -13.44
N GLN A 203 1.30 22.95 -14.29
CA GLN A 203 2.21 24.10 -14.36
C GLN A 203 1.52 25.38 -14.85
N ASP A 204 0.47 25.21 -15.66
CA ASP A 204 -0.35 26.30 -16.20
C ASP A 204 -1.44 26.74 -15.21
N GLY A 205 -1.72 25.93 -14.18
CA GLY A 205 -2.68 26.23 -13.13
C GLY A 205 -4.14 25.96 -13.51
N GLU A 206 -4.38 25.25 -14.61
CA GLU A 206 -5.71 25.07 -15.19
C GLU A 206 -6.38 23.76 -14.74
N GLU A 207 -5.58 22.69 -14.63
CA GLU A 207 -6.03 21.34 -14.33
C GLU A 207 -5.61 20.87 -12.93
N ILE A 208 -6.50 20.17 -12.24
CA ILE A 208 -6.17 19.47 -10.99
C ILE A 208 -5.43 18.18 -11.34
N VAL A 209 -4.20 18.04 -10.86
CA VAL A 209 -3.37 16.84 -11.03
C VAL A 209 -3.28 16.01 -9.74
N GLY A 210 -3.82 16.53 -8.63
CA GLY A 210 -3.95 15.79 -7.38
C GLY A 210 -4.66 16.60 -6.30
N PHE A 211 -5.03 15.92 -5.23
CA PHE A 211 -5.64 16.53 -4.06
C PHE A 211 -5.27 15.76 -2.79
N ALA A 212 -5.33 16.44 -1.67
CA ALA A 212 -5.31 15.83 -0.35
C ALA A 212 -6.29 16.55 0.55
N ALA A 213 -6.79 15.83 1.54
CA ALA A 213 -7.72 16.38 2.50
C ALA A 213 -7.37 15.95 3.92
N PHE A 214 -7.91 16.67 4.88
CA PHE A 214 -7.91 16.31 6.30
C PHE A 214 -9.23 16.75 6.92
N ASP A 215 -9.52 16.30 8.14
CA ASP A 215 -10.73 16.64 8.91
C ASP A 215 -12.06 16.46 8.15
N ILE A 216 -12.07 15.55 7.15
CA ILE A 216 -13.24 15.27 6.32
C ILE A 216 -14.30 14.53 7.15
N GLN A 217 -13.94 13.33 7.62
CA GLN A 217 -14.83 12.50 8.43
C GLN A 217 -14.67 12.77 9.92
N LYS A 218 -13.43 12.99 10.38
CA LYS A 218 -13.09 13.15 11.80
C LYS A 218 -11.95 14.15 12.00
N PRO A 219 -12.02 15.05 12.99
CA PRO A 219 -10.91 15.95 13.33
C PRO A 219 -9.63 15.18 13.69
N GLY A 220 -8.48 15.67 13.23
CA GLY A 220 -7.16 15.07 13.41
C GLY A 220 -6.85 13.93 12.44
N PHE A 221 -7.69 13.69 11.42
CA PHE A 221 -7.47 12.65 10.42
C PHE A 221 -7.03 13.27 9.09
N PHE A 222 -5.93 12.76 8.53
CA PHE A 222 -5.46 13.04 7.18
C PHE A 222 -5.97 11.96 6.22
N GLY A 223 -6.46 12.39 5.06
CA GLY A 223 -7.05 11.55 4.03
C GLY A 223 -8.47 12.00 3.67
N PRO A 224 -8.92 11.72 2.43
CA PRO A 224 -8.21 10.99 1.38
C PRO A 224 -7.15 11.83 0.64
N MET A 225 -6.31 11.15 -0.15
CA MET A 225 -5.32 11.77 -1.04
C MET A 225 -5.23 11.00 -2.35
N GLY A 226 -5.09 11.71 -3.48
CA GLY A 226 -4.95 11.12 -4.80
C GLY A 226 -4.17 12.00 -5.78
N VAL A 227 -3.38 11.36 -6.64
CA VAL A 227 -2.66 12.01 -7.76
C VAL A 227 -3.02 11.29 -9.05
N VAL A 228 -3.20 12.07 -10.13
CA VAL A 228 -3.47 11.56 -11.49
C VAL A 228 -2.44 10.50 -11.89
N LYS A 229 -2.90 9.40 -12.48
CA LYS A 229 -2.07 8.20 -12.69
C LYS A 229 -0.74 8.46 -13.40
N ASN A 230 -0.73 9.30 -14.44
CA ASN A 230 0.46 9.62 -15.25
C ASN A 230 1.44 10.63 -14.60
N ARG A 231 1.10 11.19 -13.44
CA ARG A 231 1.97 12.11 -12.65
C ARG A 231 2.43 11.52 -11.32
N ARG A 232 2.08 10.26 -11.02
CA ARG A 232 2.58 9.56 -9.82
C ARG A 232 4.09 9.34 -9.88
N SER A 233 4.70 9.22 -8.70
CA SER A 233 6.16 9.16 -8.52
C SER A 233 6.93 10.38 -9.05
N LYS A 234 6.28 11.56 -9.11
CA LYS A 234 6.90 12.85 -9.47
C LYS A 234 6.86 13.87 -8.32
N GLY A 235 6.89 13.41 -7.08
CA GLY A 235 6.88 14.28 -5.87
C GLY A 235 5.54 14.92 -5.49
N ILE A 236 4.51 14.89 -6.35
CA ILE A 236 3.21 15.57 -6.07
C ILE A 236 2.54 15.08 -4.78
N GLY A 237 2.46 13.76 -4.58
CA GLY A 237 1.82 13.20 -3.38
C GLY A 237 2.55 13.55 -2.09
N GLU A 238 3.89 13.57 -2.14
CA GLU A 238 4.74 14.00 -1.03
C GLU A 238 4.52 15.49 -0.72
N SER A 239 4.51 16.35 -1.74
CA SER A 239 4.21 17.77 -1.56
C SER A 239 2.82 18.02 -0.99
N LEU A 240 1.78 17.31 -1.47
CA LEU A 240 0.42 17.38 -0.95
C LEU A 240 0.36 16.99 0.54
N LEU A 241 0.98 15.86 0.89
CA LEU A 241 1.06 15.39 2.27
C LEU A 241 1.74 16.43 3.17
N HIS A 242 2.94 16.88 2.82
CA HIS A 242 3.66 17.88 3.63
C HIS A 242 2.90 19.20 3.75
N PHE A 243 2.21 19.63 2.70
CA PHE A 243 1.36 20.82 2.73
C PHE A 243 0.25 20.67 3.78
N CYS A 244 -0.52 19.59 3.73
CA CYS A 244 -1.58 19.33 4.71
C CYS A 244 -1.03 19.20 6.14
N LEU A 245 0.07 18.47 6.34
CA LEU A 245 0.65 18.31 7.67
C LEU A 245 1.12 19.64 8.27
N LYS A 246 1.60 20.57 7.44
CA LYS A 246 1.93 21.93 7.85
C LYS A 246 0.68 22.72 8.23
N GLU A 247 -0.40 22.63 7.46
CA GLU A 247 -1.67 23.28 7.81
C GLU A 247 -2.26 22.71 9.12
N MET A 248 -2.29 21.38 9.28
CA MET A 248 -2.73 20.74 10.51
C MET A 248 -1.86 21.15 11.71
N SER A 249 -0.54 21.27 11.52
CA SER A 249 0.36 21.76 12.58
C SER A 249 0.06 23.22 12.95
N LYS A 250 -0.21 24.11 11.99
CA LYS A 250 -0.63 25.50 12.24
C LYS A 250 -1.95 25.59 12.99
N MET A 251 -2.87 24.64 12.74
CA MET A 251 -4.12 24.52 13.48
C MET A 251 -3.94 24.00 14.92
N GLY A 252 -2.72 23.62 15.30
CA GLY A 252 -2.39 23.20 16.66
C GLY A 252 -2.46 21.69 16.89
N TYR A 253 -2.68 20.88 15.85
CA TYR A 253 -2.59 19.42 15.98
C TYR A 253 -1.16 19.02 16.37
N LYS A 254 -1.04 18.26 17.46
CA LYS A 254 0.24 17.70 17.94
C LYS A 254 0.48 16.28 17.47
N GLU A 255 -0.59 15.61 17.06
CA GLU A 255 -0.62 14.24 16.60
C GLU A 255 -1.83 14.10 15.66
N ILE A 256 -1.69 13.29 14.61
CA ILE A 256 -2.73 13.03 13.63
C ILE A 256 -2.76 11.55 13.27
N ILE A 257 -3.89 11.11 12.72
CA ILE A 257 -4.06 9.79 12.12
C ILE A 257 -4.09 9.94 10.60
N ILE A 258 -3.33 9.14 9.87
CA ILE A 258 -3.48 8.94 8.43
C ILE A 258 -4.50 7.81 8.26
N ASP A 259 -5.65 8.15 7.71
CA ASP A 259 -6.79 7.25 7.52
C ASP A 259 -6.52 6.27 6.38
N GLN A 260 -6.63 4.97 6.65
CA GLN A 260 -6.57 3.91 5.63
C GLN A 260 -5.40 4.06 4.64
N ALA A 261 -4.18 4.17 5.17
CA ALA A 261 -2.97 4.37 4.40
C ALA A 261 -2.75 3.26 3.36
N GLY A 262 -2.54 3.67 2.11
CA GLY A 262 -2.19 2.78 1.01
C GLY A 262 -1.46 3.53 -0.11
N PRO A 263 -0.18 3.20 -0.41
CA PRO A 263 0.69 2.22 0.25
C PRO A 263 1.26 2.74 1.59
N ILE A 264 1.44 1.84 2.58
CA ILE A 264 1.97 2.17 3.92
C ILE A 264 3.41 2.70 3.84
N GLU A 265 4.27 2.03 3.07
CA GLU A 265 5.67 2.39 2.88
C GLU A 265 5.87 3.86 2.44
N PHE A 266 4.94 4.41 1.66
CA PHE A 266 4.99 5.82 1.25
C PHE A 266 4.97 6.75 2.46
N TYR A 267 4.08 6.53 3.43
CA TYR A 267 3.96 7.38 4.61
C TYR A 267 5.08 7.13 5.62
N GLU A 268 5.55 5.88 5.76
CA GLU A 268 6.72 5.55 6.57
C GLU A 268 7.95 6.34 6.10
N LYS A 269 8.22 6.38 4.80
CA LYS A 269 9.36 7.10 4.23
C LYS A 269 9.18 8.62 4.24
N THR A 270 8.00 9.09 3.87
CA THR A 270 7.77 10.52 3.63
C THR A 270 7.64 11.31 4.92
N CYS A 271 7.00 10.76 5.95
CA CYS A 271 6.74 11.49 7.19
C CYS A 271 7.04 10.70 8.46
N ASN A 272 7.62 9.50 8.38
CA ASN A 272 7.90 8.64 9.53
C ASN A 272 6.63 8.31 10.34
N ALA A 273 5.48 8.22 9.64
CA ALA A 273 4.26 7.72 10.23
C ALA A 273 4.42 6.25 10.61
N LYS A 274 3.73 5.81 11.66
CA LYS A 274 3.82 4.44 12.16
C LYS A 274 2.47 3.75 12.06
N VAL A 275 2.45 2.52 11.59
CA VAL A 275 1.22 1.71 11.55
C VAL A 275 0.66 1.56 12.96
N ILE A 276 -0.64 1.79 13.12
CA ILE A 276 -1.36 1.50 14.36
C ILE A 276 -1.64 -0.01 14.40
N PRO A 277 -1.24 -0.73 15.47
CA PRO A 277 -1.54 -2.14 15.62
C PRO A 277 -3.03 -2.45 15.49
N SER A 278 -3.34 -3.59 14.89
CA SER A 278 -4.70 -4.12 14.86
C SER A 278 -5.13 -4.46 16.28
N ILE A 279 -6.33 -4.05 16.65
CA ILE A 279 -6.97 -4.49 17.89
C ILE A 279 -7.51 -5.90 17.62
N ASP A 280 -7.33 -6.83 18.55
CA ASP A 280 -7.92 -8.16 18.43
C ASP A 280 -9.44 -8.02 18.41
N LEU A 281 -10.06 -8.48 17.32
CA LEU A 281 -11.52 -8.52 17.16
C LEU A 281 -12.18 -9.55 18.11
N ASP A 282 -11.38 -10.33 18.84
CA ASP A 282 -11.83 -11.37 19.77
C ASP A 282 -11.95 -10.88 21.23
N CYS A 283 -11.91 -9.56 21.47
CA CYS A 283 -12.17 -8.96 22.78
C CYS A 283 -13.45 -8.11 22.75
N TYR A 284 -14.59 -8.75 22.47
CA TYR A 284 -15.93 -8.29 22.84
C TYR A 284 -16.82 -9.49 23.19
#